data_AF-A0A418NI28-F1
#
_entry.id   AF-A0A418NI28-F1
#
_cell.length_a   1.000
_cell.length_b   1.000
_cell.length_c   1.000
_cell.angle_alpha   90.00
_cell.angle_beta   90.00
_cell.angle_gamma   90.00
#
_symmetry.space_group_name_H-M   'P 1'
#
loop_
_entity.id
_entity.type
_entity.pdbx_description
1 polymer ?
#
loop_
_entity_poly.entity_id
_entity_poly.type
_entity_poly.pdbx_seq_one_letter_code
_entity_poly.pdbx_strand_id
1 'polypeptide(L)'
;MGSRAFGRGFLRLIAIGACLIGTATMAQGVWIPAKAVLAQILLDRAFEQSQALGRPVKPWSWADTAPIARLDVPRLGISEVVLAGGSGQAMAFGPSLLSAGAGVGENGTSIIAAHRDTHFTFLRDLRPGDLIELKGITGDTLRYRMTGSQIVRWNDFAFDSHPDRATLLLVSCYPFDATQRGPLRFVGMAEKMD
;
A
#
# COMPACT_ATOMS: atom_id res chain seq x y z
N MET A 1 26.57 55.93 26.00
CA MET A 1 26.96 54.68 25.29
C MET A 1 26.38 53.49 26.06
N GLY A 2 25.39 52.76 25.52
CA GLY A 2 24.80 51.62 26.26
C GLY A 2 23.69 50.85 25.53
N SER A 3 22.99 51.48 24.58
CA SER A 3 21.82 50.87 23.91
C SER A 3 22.16 49.80 22.85
N ARG A 4 23.36 49.81 22.26
CA ARG A 4 23.74 48.88 21.17
C ARG A 4 24.05 47.44 21.63
N ALA A 5 24.44 47.24 22.89
CA ALA A 5 24.76 45.90 23.42
C ALA A 5 23.50 45.09 23.76
N PHE A 6 22.47 45.76 24.28
CA PHE A 6 21.19 45.14 24.64
C PHE A 6 20.44 44.60 23.40
N GLY A 7 20.42 45.36 22.30
CA GLY A 7 19.81 44.91 21.05
C GLY A 7 20.48 43.69 20.42
N ARG A 8 21.82 43.54 20.58
CA ARG A 8 22.57 42.38 20.08
C ARG A 8 22.30 41.10 20.89
N GLY A 9 22.11 41.20 22.20
CA GLY A 9 21.72 40.06 23.04
C GLY A 9 20.30 39.58 22.73
N PHE A 10 19.36 40.51 22.57
CA PHE A 10 17.99 40.22 22.18
C PHE A 10 17.88 39.55 20.80
N LEU A 11 18.59 40.08 19.79
CA LEU A 11 18.64 39.48 18.45
C LEU A 11 19.24 38.06 18.45
N ARG A 12 20.24 37.78 19.29
CA ARG A 12 20.81 36.43 19.45
C ARG A 12 19.80 35.46 20.05
N LEU A 13 19.04 35.87 21.06
CA LEU A 13 18.00 35.04 21.65
C LEU A 13 16.87 34.72 20.65
N ILE A 14 16.46 35.71 19.85
CA ILE A 14 15.50 35.49 18.75
C ILE A 14 16.05 34.50 17.72
N ALA A 15 17.32 34.65 17.31
CA ALA A 15 17.94 33.74 16.35
C ALA A 15 18.04 32.31 16.89
N ILE A 16 18.43 32.13 18.15
CA ILE A 16 18.46 30.82 18.81
C ILE A 16 17.05 30.22 18.87
N GLY A 17 16.05 31.01 19.27
CA GLY A 17 14.66 30.57 19.30
C GLY A 17 14.15 30.13 17.92
N ALA A 18 14.44 30.88 16.88
CA ALA A 18 14.09 30.53 15.50
C ALA A 18 14.78 29.24 15.04
N CYS A 19 16.06 29.05 15.36
CA CYS A 19 16.79 27.81 15.06
C CYS A 19 16.18 26.60 15.77
N LEU A 20 15.81 26.74 17.05
CA LEU A 20 15.19 25.65 17.83
C LEU A 20 13.80 25.27 17.30
N ILE A 21 13.00 26.25 16.89
CA ILE A 21 11.71 25.98 16.26
C ILE A 21 11.91 25.29 14.91
N GLY A 22 12.86 25.77 14.11
CA GLY A 22 13.20 25.16 12.81
C GLY A 22 13.63 23.70 12.95
N THR A 23 14.51 23.37 13.91
CA THR A 23 14.94 21.98 14.15
C THR A 23 13.79 21.11 14.65
N ALA A 24 12.92 21.64 15.51
CA ALA A 24 11.74 20.91 15.98
C ALA A 24 10.78 20.57 14.82
N THR A 25 10.52 21.51 13.91
CA THR A 25 9.68 21.27 12.72
C THR A 25 10.32 20.25 11.77
N MET A 26 11.64 20.30 11.57
CA MET A 26 12.36 19.29 10.77
C MET A 26 12.27 17.90 11.41
N ALA A 27 12.41 17.81 12.74
CA ALA A 27 12.28 16.55 13.47
C ALA A 27 10.87 15.94 13.34
N GLN A 28 9.82 16.77 13.32
CA GLN A 28 8.46 16.31 13.06
C GLN A 28 8.30 15.70 11.65
N GLY A 29 9.04 16.18 10.66
CA GLY A 29 9.03 15.62 9.30
C GLY A 29 9.55 14.18 9.22
N VAL A 30 10.49 13.81 10.10
CA VAL A 30 11.07 12.45 10.17
C VAL A 30 10.08 11.42 10.73
N TRP A 31 9.09 11.87 11.51
CA TRP A 31 8.14 10.98 12.17
C TRP A 31 7.29 10.16 11.18
N ILE A 32 6.88 10.77 10.06
CA ILE A 32 6.03 10.11 9.05
C ILE A 32 6.76 8.92 8.38
N PRO A 33 7.96 9.09 7.78
CA PRO A 33 8.67 7.96 7.19
C PRO A 33 9.11 6.92 8.23
N ALA A 34 9.49 7.35 9.44
CA ALA A 34 9.83 6.43 10.53
C ALA A 34 8.64 5.53 10.88
N LYS A 35 7.44 6.11 11.01
CA LYS A 35 6.19 5.36 11.24
C LYS A 35 5.89 4.40 10.10
N ALA A 36 6.09 4.82 8.85
CA ALA A 36 5.86 3.97 7.68
C ALA A 36 6.78 2.74 7.69
N VAL A 37 8.08 2.92 7.93
CA VAL A 37 9.05 1.83 8.03
C VAL A 37 8.70 0.88 9.17
N LEU A 38 8.41 1.41 10.36
CA LEU A 38 8.00 0.59 11.50
C LEU A 38 6.72 -0.21 11.20
N ALA A 39 5.75 0.41 10.53
CA ALA A 39 4.51 -0.28 10.14
C ALA A 39 4.79 -1.45 9.19
N GLN A 40 5.66 -1.29 8.18
CA GLN A 40 6.03 -2.39 7.28
C GLN A 40 6.68 -3.56 8.03
N ILE A 41 7.62 -3.28 8.95
CA ILE A 41 8.25 -4.31 9.78
C ILE A 41 7.21 -5.07 10.62
N LEU A 42 6.27 -4.34 11.24
CA LEU A 42 5.19 -4.94 12.04
C LEU A 42 4.22 -5.76 11.18
N LEU A 43 3.95 -5.33 9.96
CA LEU A 43 3.13 -6.05 8.99
C LEU A 43 3.78 -7.35 8.53
N ASP A 44 5.07 -7.33 8.22
CA ASP A 44 5.81 -8.54 7.84
C ASP A 44 5.82 -9.56 8.98
N ARG A 45 6.12 -9.11 10.20
CA ARG A 45 6.08 -9.97 11.38
C ARG A 45 4.67 -10.54 11.62
N ALA A 46 3.64 -9.71 11.47
CA ALA A 46 2.26 -10.15 11.65
C ALA A 46 1.82 -11.12 10.55
N PHE A 47 2.33 -10.99 9.33
CA PHE A 47 2.08 -11.93 8.24
C PHE A 47 2.73 -13.29 8.53
N GLU A 48 3.98 -13.32 8.98
CA GLU A 48 4.66 -14.55 9.40
C GLU A 48 3.90 -15.25 10.54
N GLN A 49 3.46 -14.48 11.54
CA GLN A 49 2.62 -15.02 12.62
C GLN A 49 1.26 -15.51 12.12
N SER A 50 0.66 -14.82 11.16
CA SER A 50 -0.63 -15.21 10.58
C SER A 50 -0.51 -16.52 9.81
N GLN A 51 0.58 -16.70 9.06
CA GLN A 51 0.90 -17.97 8.39
C GLN A 51 1.12 -19.10 9.39
N ALA A 52 1.95 -18.88 10.41
CA ALA A 52 2.26 -19.91 11.40
C ALA A 52 1.01 -20.39 12.18
N LEU A 53 0.04 -19.51 12.38
CA LEU A 53 -1.20 -19.82 13.09
C LEU A 53 -2.37 -20.20 12.17
N GLY A 54 -2.24 -20.04 10.85
CA GLY A 54 -3.33 -20.23 9.89
C GLY A 54 -4.52 -19.28 10.09
N ARG A 55 -4.32 -18.13 10.75
CA ARG A 55 -5.38 -17.13 11.00
C ARG A 55 -4.83 -15.71 11.03
N PRO A 56 -5.59 -14.68 10.65
CA PRO A 56 -5.11 -13.30 10.67
C PRO A 56 -4.70 -12.83 12.07
N VAL A 57 -3.52 -12.21 12.17
CA VAL A 57 -2.99 -11.57 13.37
C VAL A 57 -2.80 -10.08 13.10
N LYS A 58 -3.26 -9.24 14.03
CA LYS A 58 -3.10 -7.79 13.89
C LYS A 58 -1.64 -7.37 14.09
N PRO A 59 -1.12 -6.42 13.29
CA PRO A 59 0.26 -5.92 13.43
C PRO A 59 0.49 -5.06 14.68
N TRP A 60 -0.56 -4.47 15.22
CA TRP A 60 -0.60 -3.81 16.51
C TRP A 60 -2.02 -3.90 17.08
N SER A 61 -2.17 -3.73 18.40
CA SER A 61 -3.42 -4.06 19.11
C SER A 61 -4.64 -3.29 18.63
N TRP A 62 -4.47 -2.04 18.22
CA TRP A 62 -5.54 -1.17 17.71
C TRP A 62 -5.65 -1.14 16.16
N ALA A 63 -4.98 -2.04 15.43
CA ALA A 63 -5.18 -2.14 13.99
C ALA A 63 -6.62 -2.58 13.67
N ASP A 64 -7.20 -2.01 12.62
CA ASP A 64 -8.53 -2.36 12.09
C ASP A 64 -8.45 -3.40 10.96
N THR A 65 -7.23 -3.85 10.66
CA THR A 65 -6.91 -4.81 9.60
C THR A 65 -5.84 -5.79 10.07
N ALA A 66 -5.61 -6.81 9.27
CA ALA A 66 -4.57 -7.81 9.45
C ALA A 66 -4.04 -8.28 8.09
N PRO A 67 -2.78 -8.74 8.01
CA PRO A 67 -2.26 -9.44 6.85
C PRO A 67 -3.06 -10.69 6.52
N ILE A 68 -3.35 -10.88 5.23
CA ILE A 68 -4.05 -12.07 4.72
C ILE A 68 -3.30 -12.74 3.56
N ALA A 69 -2.42 -12.00 2.90
CA ALA A 69 -1.55 -12.53 1.86
C ALA A 69 -0.29 -11.68 1.70
N ARG A 70 0.65 -12.16 0.91
CA ARG A 70 1.76 -11.39 0.37
C ARG A 70 1.73 -11.46 -1.16
N LEU A 71 1.80 -10.30 -1.79
CA LEU A 71 1.83 -10.14 -3.24
C LEU A 71 3.29 -9.96 -3.66
N ASP A 72 3.76 -10.82 -4.55
CA ASP A 72 5.09 -10.75 -5.12
C ASP A 72 5.01 -10.56 -6.64
N VAL A 73 5.85 -9.67 -7.18
CA VAL A 73 6.06 -9.52 -8.63
C VAL A 73 7.54 -9.71 -8.93
N PRO A 74 7.99 -10.96 -9.17
CA PRO A 74 9.42 -11.30 -9.20
C PRO A 74 10.24 -10.49 -10.19
N ARG A 75 9.72 -10.22 -11.40
CA ARG A 75 10.43 -9.44 -12.41
C ARG A 75 10.77 -8.02 -11.93
N LEU A 76 9.91 -7.45 -11.10
CA LEU A 76 10.07 -6.09 -10.56
C LEU A 76 10.73 -6.06 -9.18
N GLY A 77 10.99 -7.23 -8.56
CA GLY A 77 11.53 -7.31 -7.21
C GLY A 77 10.57 -6.76 -6.13
N ILE A 78 9.27 -6.74 -6.41
CA ILE A 78 8.24 -6.23 -5.51
C ILE A 78 7.75 -7.34 -4.60
N SER A 79 7.59 -7.03 -3.31
CA SER A 79 6.97 -7.88 -2.31
C SER A 79 6.21 -7.00 -1.32
N GLU A 80 4.89 -7.14 -1.26
CA GLU A 80 4.04 -6.32 -0.40
C GLU A 80 3.03 -7.17 0.38
N VAL A 81 2.83 -6.85 1.66
CA VAL A 81 1.82 -7.49 2.49
C VAL A 81 0.43 -6.97 2.12
N VAL A 82 -0.48 -7.88 1.78
CA VAL A 82 -1.88 -7.58 1.45
C VAL A 82 -2.73 -7.68 2.71
N LEU A 83 -3.51 -6.64 2.94
CA LEU A 83 -4.33 -6.43 4.14
C LEU A 83 -5.79 -6.78 3.89
N ALA A 84 -6.47 -7.23 4.94
CA ALA A 84 -7.90 -7.50 4.88
C ALA A 84 -8.72 -6.22 4.74
N GLY A 85 -9.68 -6.22 3.83
CA GLY A 85 -10.66 -5.13 3.65
C GLY A 85 -10.12 -3.97 2.81
N GLY A 86 -10.72 -2.80 2.98
CA GLY A 86 -10.36 -1.58 2.25
C GLY A 86 -10.54 -0.31 3.08
N SER A 87 -10.28 -0.41 4.40
CA SER A 87 -10.40 0.74 5.29
C SER A 87 -9.32 1.79 4.99
N GLY A 88 -9.57 3.04 5.38
CA GLY A 88 -8.58 4.11 5.20
C GLY A 88 -7.26 3.83 5.92
N GLN A 89 -7.29 3.13 7.06
CA GLN A 89 -6.07 2.72 7.76
C GLN A 89 -5.35 1.58 7.00
N ALA A 90 -6.07 0.57 6.52
CA ALA A 90 -5.47 -0.52 5.73
C ALA A 90 -4.77 0.04 4.49
N MET A 91 -5.49 0.84 3.68
CA MET A 91 -4.93 1.40 2.45
C MET A 91 -3.78 2.38 2.70
N ALA A 92 -3.70 3.01 3.88
CA ALA A 92 -2.56 3.85 4.25
C ALA A 92 -1.27 3.05 4.44
N PHE A 93 -1.36 1.76 4.82
CA PHE A 93 -0.19 0.94 5.15
C PHE A 93 0.11 -0.18 4.16
N GLY A 94 -0.79 -0.53 3.24
CA GLY A 94 -0.47 -1.51 2.19
C GLY A 94 -1.59 -1.74 1.18
N PRO A 95 -1.34 -2.58 0.16
CA PRO A 95 -2.39 -3.14 -0.68
C PRO A 95 -3.45 -3.81 0.17
N SER A 96 -4.72 -3.67 -0.22
CA SER A 96 -5.83 -4.22 0.55
C SER A 96 -6.79 -4.97 -0.34
N LEU A 97 -7.21 -6.16 0.09
CA LEU A 97 -8.17 -7.00 -0.62
C LEU A 97 -9.60 -6.50 -0.35
N LEU A 98 -10.27 -6.04 -1.40
CA LEU A 98 -11.60 -5.47 -1.30
C LEU A 98 -12.65 -6.58 -1.14
N SER A 99 -13.58 -6.40 -0.20
CA SER A 99 -14.69 -7.31 0.07
C SER A 99 -15.71 -7.44 -1.08
N ALA A 100 -15.59 -6.62 -2.12
CA ALA A 100 -16.41 -6.72 -3.32
C ALA A 100 -15.97 -7.87 -4.26
N GLY A 101 -14.73 -8.36 -4.10
CA GLY A 101 -14.21 -9.50 -4.85
C GLY A 101 -14.13 -10.77 -4.00
N ALA A 102 -13.61 -11.83 -4.60
CA ALA A 102 -13.36 -13.11 -3.94
C ALA A 102 -12.15 -13.04 -2.98
N GLY A 103 -12.21 -13.84 -1.92
CA GLY A 103 -11.11 -14.07 -0.98
C GLY A 103 -9.85 -14.62 -1.65
N VAL A 104 -8.71 -14.56 -0.95
CA VAL A 104 -7.48 -15.20 -1.42
C VAL A 104 -7.69 -16.71 -1.46
N GLY A 105 -7.52 -17.30 -2.63
CA GLY A 105 -7.65 -18.75 -2.84
C GLY A 105 -9.07 -19.22 -3.10
N GLU A 106 -10.07 -18.33 -2.97
CA GLU A 106 -11.43 -18.62 -3.37
C GLU A 106 -11.56 -18.62 -4.89
N ASN A 107 -12.54 -19.38 -5.40
CA ASN A 107 -12.93 -19.29 -6.80
C ASN A 107 -13.62 -17.93 -7.03
N GLY A 108 -13.22 -17.24 -8.09
CA GLY A 108 -13.78 -15.93 -8.42
C GLY A 108 -12.71 -14.93 -8.82
N THR A 109 -13.09 -13.66 -8.74
CA THR A 109 -12.19 -12.53 -9.04
C THR A 109 -11.79 -11.81 -7.76
N SER A 110 -10.53 -11.94 -7.34
CA SER A 110 -9.97 -11.18 -6.22
C SER A 110 -9.61 -9.77 -6.67
N ILE A 111 -9.88 -8.77 -5.82
CA ILE A 111 -9.59 -7.37 -6.13
C ILE A 111 -8.67 -6.80 -5.05
N ILE A 112 -7.45 -6.45 -5.43
CA ILE A 112 -6.48 -5.81 -4.53
C ILE A 112 -6.32 -4.37 -4.99
N ALA A 113 -6.52 -3.42 -4.07
CA ALA A 113 -6.38 -2.01 -4.33
C ALA A 113 -5.32 -1.37 -3.44
N ALA A 114 -4.57 -0.42 -4.00
CA ALA A 114 -3.62 0.38 -3.23
C ALA A 114 -3.41 1.76 -3.86
N HIS A 115 -2.77 2.66 -3.11
CA HIS A 115 -2.41 4.00 -3.57
C HIS A 115 -1.37 3.97 -4.69
N ARG A 116 -1.57 4.78 -5.74
CA ARG A 116 -0.77 4.80 -6.98
C ARG A 116 0.64 5.37 -6.80
N ASP A 117 0.83 6.13 -5.74
CA ASP A 117 1.97 6.98 -5.42
C ASP A 117 2.79 6.42 -4.24
N THR A 118 2.34 5.33 -3.62
CA THR A 118 3.09 4.57 -2.62
C THR A 118 3.21 3.10 -3.04
N HIS A 119 2.27 2.27 -2.61
CA HIS A 119 2.30 0.81 -2.72
C HIS A 119 2.18 0.33 -4.19
N PHE A 120 1.28 0.92 -4.96
CA PHE A 120 1.02 0.52 -6.36
C PHE A 120 1.73 1.37 -7.40
N THR A 121 2.86 1.99 -7.03
CA THR A 121 3.72 2.71 -7.98
C THR A 121 4.22 1.81 -9.11
N PHE A 122 4.48 0.53 -8.82
CA PHE A 122 4.98 -0.45 -9.78
C PHE A 122 3.97 -0.86 -10.86
N LEU A 123 2.67 -0.56 -10.71
CA LEU A 123 1.66 -0.94 -11.72
C LEU A 123 1.94 -0.33 -13.09
N ARG A 124 2.64 0.81 -13.15
CA ARG A 124 3.07 1.45 -14.39
C ARG A 124 4.07 0.63 -15.19
N ASP A 125 4.78 -0.27 -14.51
CA ASP A 125 5.85 -1.09 -15.08
C ASP A 125 5.41 -2.52 -15.37
N LEU A 126 4.22 -2.93 -14.93
CA LEU A 126 3.63 -4.23 -15.22
C LEU A 126 3.35 -4.40 -16.72
N ARG A 127 3.56 -5.62 -17.21
CA ARG A 127 3.39 -5.98 -18.62
C ARG A 127 2.64 -7.30 -18.75
N PRO A 128 1.87 -7.51 -19.84
CA PRO A 128 1.35 -8.83 -20.16
C PRO A 128 2.45 -9.89 -20.14
N GLY A 129 2.18 -11.03 -19.50
CA GLY A 129 3.12 -12.12 -19.28
C GLY A 129 3.85 -12.09 -17.93
N ASP A 130 3.78 -10.98 -17.18
CA ASP A 130 4.38 -10.92 -15.84
C ASP A 130 3.75 -11.94 -14.88
N LEU A 131 4.61 -12.61 -14.12
CA LEU A 131 4.19 -13.47 -13.01
C LEU A 131 3.86 -12.61 -11.79
N ILE A 132 2.69 -12.85 -11.22
CA ILE A 132 2.25 -12.32 -9.92
C ILE A 132 1.99 -13.52 -9.01
N GLU A 133 2.69 -13.59 -7.88
CA GLU A 133 2.43 -14.61 -6.87
C GLU A 133 1.67 -14.01 -5.69
N LEU A 134 0.63 -14.70 -5.23
CA LEU A 134 -0.16 -14.31 -4.07
C LEU A 134 -0.09 -15.44 -3.04
N LYS A 135 0.67 -15.22 -1.97
CA LYS A 135 0.92 -16.17 -0.89
C LYS A 135 -0.06 -15.93 0.24
N GLY A 136 -1.06 -16.79 0.40
CA GLY A 136 -2.06 -16.70 1.45
C GLY A 136 -1.52 -17.08 2.83
N ILE A 137 -2.19 -16.62 3.88
CA ILE A 137 -1.88 -17.02 5.27
C ILE A 137 -2.20 -18.49 5.58
N THR A 138 -2.89 -19.19 4.69
CA THR A 138 -3.17 -20.64 4.79
C THR A 138 -2.04 -21.49 4.23
N GLY A 139 -0.99 -20.88 3.67
CA GLY A 139 0.15 -21.57 3.04
C GLY A 139 0.00 -21.75 1.52
N ASP A 140 -1.17 -21.47 0.96
CA ASP A 140 -1.41 -21.54 -0.48
C ASP A 140 -0.61 -20.46 -1.21
N THR A 141 0.06 -20.83 -2.31
CA THR A 141 0.69 -19.88 -3.23
C THR A 141 -0.03 -19.94 -4.56
N LEU A 142 -0.75 -18.88 -4.88
CA LEU A 142 -1.49 -18.74 -6.13
C LEU A 142 -0.62 -17.99 -7.12
N ARG A 143 -0.49 -18.52 -8.33
CA ARG A 143 0.24 -17.86 -9.41
C ARG A 143 -0.75 -17.30 -10.41
N TYR A 144 -0.54 -16.05 -10.78
CA TYR A 144 -1.32 -15.36 -11.80
C TYR A 144 -0.38 -14.87 -12.89
N ARG A 145 -0.87 -14.91 -14.13
CA ARG A 145 -0.20 -14.28 -15.26
C ARG A 145 -0.94 -13.01 -15.62
N MET A 146 -0.22 -11.89 -15.64
CA MET A 146 -0.74 -10.62 -16.13
C MET A 146 -1.19 -10.77 -17.59
N THR A 147 -2.45 -10.46 -17.90
CA THR A 147 -3.02 -10.59 -19.24
C THR A 147 -3.15 -9.23 -19.93
N GLY A 148 -3.39 -8.17 -19.17
CA GLY A 148 -3.56 -6.84 -19.73
C GLY A 148 -3.97 -5.79 -18.70
N SER A 149 -4.31 -4.60 -19.17
CA SER A 149 -4.80 -3.53 -18.31
C SER A 149 -5.82 -2.66 -19.02
N GLN A 150 -6.58 -1.90 -18.23
CA GLN A 150 -7.54 -0.93 -18.73
C GLN A 150 -7.61 0.29 -17.82
N ILE A 151 -8.06 1.41 -18.40
CA ILE A 151 -8.35 2.65 -17.68
C ILE A 151 -9.86 2.85 -17.70
N VAL A 152 -10.46 2.91 -16.51
CA VAL A 152 -11.92 2.97 -16.31
C VAL A 152 -12.27 4.13 -15.40
N ARG A 153 -13.53 4.60 -15.42
CA ARG A 153 -14.02 5.48 -14.35
C ARG A 153 -14.31 4.64 -13.10
N TRP A 154 -14.20 5.25 -11.94
CA TRP A 154 -14.38 4.60 -10.63
C TRP A 154 -15.76 3.93 -10.46
N ASN A 155 -16.78 4.39 -11.18
CA ASN A 155 -18.15 3.88 -11.15
C ASN A 155 -18.53 3.11 -12.43
N ASP A 156 -17.57 2.83 -13.30
CA ASP A 156 -17.81 2.30 -14.65
C ASP A 156 -16.85 1.15 -14.92
N PHE A 157 -16.88 0.16 -14.03
CA PHE A 157 -16.07 -1.04 -14.14
C PHE A 157 -16.90 -2.25 -13.72
N ALA A 158 -17.11 -3.15 -14.68
CA ALA A 158 -17.69 -4.45 -14.47
C ALA A 158 -16.60 -5.51 -14.57
N PHE A 159 -16.64 -6.50 -13.69
CA PHE A 159 -15.80 -7.68 -13.72
C PHE A 159 -16.68 -8.91 -13.59
N ASP A 160 -16.22 -10.03 -14.16
CA ASP A 160 -16.87 -11.31 -13.94
C ASP A 160 -16.55 -11.77 -12.52
N SER A 161 -17.59 -11.94 -11.69
CA SER A 161 -17.44 -12.46 -10.32
C SER A 161 -17.29 -13.98 -10.27
N HIS A 162 -17.68 -14.69 -11.34
CA HIS A 162 -17.67 -16.16 -11.44
C HIS A 162 -16.97 -16.64 -12.73
N PRO A 163 -15.71 -16.22 -12.98
CA PRO A 163 -14.97 -16.68 -14.14
C PRO A 163 -14.68 -18.18 -14.06
N ASP A 164 -14.57 -18.84 -15.21
CA ASP A 164 -14.18 -20.25 -15.31
C ASP A 164 -12.82 -20.54 -14.64
N ARG A 165 -11.93 -19.54 -14.64
CA ARG A 165 -10.63 -19.55 -13.96
C ARG A 165 -10.56 -18.36 -13.01
N ALA A 166 -10.08 -18.57 -11.79
CA ALA A 166 -9.92 -17.47 -10.84
C ALA A 166 -9.04 -16.35 -11.44
N THR A 167 -9.42 -15.10 -11.19
CA THR A 167 -8.71 -13.92 -11.70
C THR A 167 -8.31 -12.99 -10.57
N LEU A 168 -7.31 -12.14 -10.85
CA LEU A 168 -6.81 -11.13 -9.94
C LEU A 168 -6.84 -9.77 -10.63
N LEU A 169 -7.44 -8.79 -9.96
CA LEU A 169 -7.46 -7.39 -10.37
C LEU A 169 -6.59 -6.56 -9.43
N LEU A 170 -5.63 -5.82 -10.01
CA LEU A 170 -4.80 -4.86 -9.30
C LEU A 170 -5.26 -3.44 -9.65
N VAL A 171 -5.84 -2.74 -8.67
CA VAL A 171 -6.55 -1.48 -8.90
C VAL A 171 -5.86 -0.31 -8.21
N SER A 172 -5.68 0.79 -8.96
CA SER A 172 -5.22 2.06 -8.38
C SER A 172 -5.84 3.28 -9.03
N CYS A 173 -5.60 4.47 -8.48
CA CYS A 173 -5.95 5.74 -9.13
C CYS A 173 -5.11 5.97 -10.39
N TYR A 174 -5.67 6.66 -11.37
CA TYR A 174 -5.00 7.02 -12.63
C TYR A 174 -5.24 8.51 -12.96
N PRO A 175 -4.32 9.23 -13.65
CA PRO A 175 -2.98 8.82 -14.09
C PRO A 175 -1.97 8.67 -12.95
N PHE A 176 -0.88 7.92 -13.16
CA PHE A 176 0.12 7.64 -12.11
C PHE A 176 0.77 8.91 -11.55
N ASP A 177 1.07 9.89 -12.42
CA ASP A 177 1.80 11.10 -12.04
C ASP A 177 0.88 12.28 -11.65
N ALA A 178 -0.42 12.04 -11.44
CA ALA A 178 -1.33 13.11 -11.04
C ALA A 178 -1.15 13.50 -9.56
N THR A 179 -1.13 14.81 -9.31
CA THR A 179 -1.07 15.39 -7.96
C THR A 179 -2.44 15.49 -7.28
N GLN A 180 -3.53 15.44 -8.06
CA GLN A 180 -4.90 15.50 -7.55
C GLN A 180 -5.66 14.19 -7.78
N ARG A 181 -6.71 13.98 -6.98
CA ARG A 181 -7.62 12.84 -7.16
C ARG A 181 -8.44 13.04 -8.44
N GLY A 182 -8.59 11.95 -9.19
CA GLY A 182 -9.37 11.92 -10.42
C GLY A 182 -10.38 10.77 -10.43
N PRO A 183 -11.32 10.79 -11.38
CA PRO A 183 -12.34 9.75 -11.49
C PRO A 183 -11.78 8.45 -12.07
N LEU A 184 -10.58 8.46 -12.65
CA LEU A 184 -10.03 7.32 -13.38
C LEU A 184 -9.30 6.33 -12.47
N ARG A 185 -9.39 5.06 -12.84
CA ARG A 185 -8.69 3.94 -12.21
C ARG A 185 -7.92 3.17 -13.27
N PHE A 186 -6.72 2.76 -12.92
CA PHE A 186 -5.99 1.73 -13.65
C PHE A 186 -6.39 0.38 -13.07
N VAL A 187 -6.73 -0.58 -13.93
CA VAL A 187 -7.07 -1.94 -13.56
C VAL A 187 -6.13 -2.88 -14.32
N GLY A 188 -5.17 -3.45 -13.62
CA GLY A 188 -4.38 -4.57 -14.12
C GLY A 188 -5.14 -5.87 -13.95
N MET A 189 -5.16 -6.71 -14.97
CA MET A 189 -5.90 -7.97 -15.01
C MET A 189 -4.92 -9.12 -15.13
N ALA A 190 -5.11 -10.15 -14.30
CA ALA A 190 -4.30 -11.34 -14.31
C ALA A 190 -5.17 -12.59 -14.13
N GLU A 191 -4.81 -13.67 -14.82
CA GLU A 191 -5.53 -14.95 -14.76
C GLU A 191 -4.69 -15.98 -14.01
N LYS A 192 -5.35 -16.81 -13.19
CA LYS A 192 -4.68 -17.87 -12.44
C LYS A 192 -4.02 -18.86 -13.41
N MET A 193 -2.76 -19.17 -13.13
CA MET A 193 -2.01 -20.21 -13.79
C MET A 193 -2.37 -21.56 -13.16
N ASP A 194 -2.49 -22.59 -14.02
CA ASP A 194 -2.76 -23.97 -13.60
C ASP A 194 -1.67 -24.52 -12.67
#